data_AF-A0A1R1L9A9-F1
#
_entry.id   AF-A0A1R1L9A9-F1
#
_cell.length_a   1.000
_cell.length_b   1.000
_cell.length_c   1.000
_cell.angle_alpha   90.00
_cell.angle_beta   90.00
_cell.angle_gamma   90.00
#
_symmetry.space_group_name_H-M   'P 1'
#
loop_
_entity.id
_entity.type
_entity.pdbx_description
1 polymer ?
#
loop_
_entity_poly.entity_id
_entity_poly.type
_entity_poly.pdbx_seq_one_letter_code
_entity_poly.pdbx_strand_id
1 'polypeptide(L)'
;MSEEDCTALGGCTDARIERLYEYLDGALPREDIAEIKAHLDHCPECVQEEEVERVIRTVVRRSCAETAPETLKATIISRITAVRVSR
;
A
#
# COMPACT_ATOMS: atom_id res chain seq x y z
N MET A 1 2.90 28.17 -1.43
CA MET A 1 1.58 28.27 -2.08
C MET A 1 1.84 28.50 -3.55
N SER A 2 1.79 27.43 -4.32
CA SER A 2 1.69 27.46 -5.77
C SER A 2 1.25 26.06 -6.19
N GLU A 3 -0.05 25.93 -6.51
CA GLU A 3 -0.68 24.76 -7.17
C GLU A 3 -0.07 24.50 -8.58
N GLU A 4 0.92 25.30 -8.98
CA GLU A 4 1.49 25.36 -10.32
C GLU A 4 2.72 24.45 -10.50
N ASP A 5 3.38 24.01 -9.42
CA ASP A 5 4.54 23.11 -9.50
C ASP A 5 4.14 21.61 -9.64
N CYS A 6 2.93 21.20 -9.21
CA CYS A 6 2.48 19.80 -9.36
C CYS A 6 2.18 19.44 -10.83
N THR A 7 1.84 20.42 -11.68
CA THR A 7 1.31 20.17 -13.04
C THR A 7 2.41 19.91 -14.09
N ALA A 8 3.64 20.40 -13.88
CA ALA A 8 4.71 20.31 -14.88
C ALA A 8 5.39 18.93 -14.98
N LEU A 9 5.17 18.02 -14.01
CA LEU A 9 5.81 16.70 -13.93
C LEU A 9 4.80 15.52 -13.86
N GLY A 10 3.55 15.74 -14.25
CA GLY A 10 2.53 14.67 -14.32
C GLY A 10 1.43 14.71 -13.27
N GLY A 11 1.32 15.79 -12.51
CA GLY A 11 0.15 16.12 -11.70
C GLY A 11 -0.12 15.20 -10.52
N CYS A 12 -0.86 15.76 -9.57
CA CYS A 12 -1.49 15.08 -8.46
C CYS A 12 -2.79 14.41 -9.00
N THR A 13 -2.64 13.61 -10.06
CA THR A 13 -3.75 12.97 -10.79
C THR A 13 -4.28 11.75 -10.04
N ASP A 14 -5.52 11.35 -10.30
CA ASP A 14 -6.11 10.12 -9.74
C ASP A 14 -5.20 8.90 -9.95
N ALA A 15 -4.53 8.81 -11.11
CA ALA A 15 -3.57 7.76 -11.42
C ALA A 15 -2.32 7.79 -10.54
N ARG A 16 -1.88 8.98 -10.09
CA ARG A 16 -0.74 9.12 -9.17
C ARG A 16 -1.13 8.74 -7.74
N ILE A 17 -2.35 9.09 -7.32
CA ILE A 17 -2.91 8.68 -6.03
C ILE A 17 -3.08 7.16 -5.98
N GLU A 18 -3.53 6.53 -7.06
CA GLU A 18 -3.58 5.07 -7.19
C GLU A 18 -2.19 4.44 -6.99
N ARG A 19 -1.16 4.97 -7.68
CA ARG A 19 0.22 4.51 -7.49
C ARG A 19 0.75 4.73 -6.07
N LEU A 20 0.32 5.78 -5.38
CA LEU A 20 0.67 6.02 -3.98
C LEU A 20 0.09 4.93 -3.07
N TYR A 21 -1.16 4.52 -3.29
CA TYR A 21 -1.75 3.38 -2.58
C TYR A 21 -1.02 2.07 -2.89
N GLU A 22 -0.74 1.79 -4.17
CA GLU A 22 0.03 0.60 -4.58
C GLU A 22 1.42 0.58 -3.92
N TYR A 23 2.09 1.74 -3.84
CA TYR A 23 3.36 1.88 -3.16
C TYR A 23 3.24 1.58 -1.66
N LEU A 24 2.23 2.14 -1.00
CA LEU A 24 2.01 1.94 0.44
C LEU A 24 1.66 0.48 0.77
N ASP A 25 0.94 -0.20 -0.12
CA ASP A 25 0.56 -1.61 0.01
C ASP A 25 1.68 -2.57 -0.39
N GLY A 26 2.77 -2.07 -0.97
CA GLY A 26 3.87 -2.88 -1.49
C GLY A 26 3.50 -3.68 -2.74
N ALA A 27 2.44 -3.27 -3.44
CA ALA A 27 1.95 -3.86 -4.68
C ALA A 27 2.65 -3.28 -5.93
N LEU A 28 3.39 -2.19 -5.77
CA LEU A 28 4.07 -1.51 -6.87
C LEU A 28 5.32 -2.30 -7.34
N PRO A 29 5.55 -2.45 -8.66
CA PRO A 29 6.75 -3.11 -9.17
C PRO A 29 8.02 -2.32 -8.84
N ARG A 30 9.16 -3.02 -8.79
CA ARG A 30 10.42 -2.44 -8.30
C ARG A 30 10.91 -1.26 -9.13
N GLU A 31 10.71 -1.32 -10.44
CA GLU A 31 11.02 -0.26 -11.40
C GLU A 31 10.28 1.05 -11.08
N ASP A 32 9.05 0.97 -10.58
CA ASP A 32 8.18 2.13 -10.36
C ASP A 32 8.36 2.76 -8.97
N ILE A 33 8.96 2.01 -8.02
CA ILE A 33 9.25 2.52 -6.66
C ILE A 33 10.18 3.74 -6.71
N ALA A 34 11.15 3.75 -7.62
CA ALA A 34 12.10 4.86 -7.73
C ALA A 34 11.41 6.14 -8.20
N GLU A 35 10.47 6.02 -9.15
CA GLU A 35 9.72 7.16 -9.70
C GLU A 35 8.86 7.82 -8.62
N ILE A 36 8.11 7.03 -7.87
CA ILE A 36 7.21 7.59 -6.85
C ILE A 36 7.98 8.21 -5.68
N LYS A 37 9.14 7.66 -5.30
CA LYS A 37 10.01 8.27 -4.29
C LYS A 37 10.55 9.62 -4.76
N ALA A 38 11.05 9.68 -5.99
CA ALA A 38 11.53 10.95 -6.55
C ALA A 38 10.41 12.01 -6.58
N HIS A 39 9.17 11.60 -6.83
CA HIS A 39 8.04 12.52 -6.76
C HIS A 39 7.74 13.00 -5.33
N LEU A 40 7.69 12.09 -4.36
CA LEU A 40 7.48 12.44 -2.94
C LEU A 40 8.58 13.38 -2.42
N ASP A 41 9.81 13.25 -2.89
CA ASP A 41 10.90 14.16 -2.50
C ASP A 41 10.71 15.61 -2.98
N HIS A 42 9.89 15.85 -4.02
CA HIS A 42 9.71 17.17 -4.63
C HIS A 42 8.27 17.69 -4.55
N CYS A 43 7.31 16.89 -4.09
CA CYS A 43 5.89 17.24 -4.07
C CYS A 43 5.33 17.24 -2.63
N PRO A 44 5.20 18.42 -1.99
CA PRO A 44 4.70 18.53 -0.61
C PRO A 44 3.23 18.13 -0.46
N GLU A 45 2.43 18.19 -1.53
CA GLU A 45 1.04 17.74 -1.51
C GLU A 45 0.95 16.21 -1.42
N CYS A 46 1.68 15.49 -2.27
CA CYS A 46 1.70 14.04 -2.20
C CYS A 46 2.33 13.49 -0.92
N VAL A 47 3.28 14.21 -0.31
CA VAL A 47 3.79 13.87 1.03
C VAL A 47 2.71 14.00 2.10
N GLN A 48 1.88 15.04 2.05
CA GLN A 48 0.77 15.20 2.99
C GLN A 48 -0.27 14.09 2.83
N GLU A 49 -0.65 13.74 1.60
CA GLU A 49 -1.55 12.62 1.34
C GLU A 49 -0.99 11.29 1.85
N GLU A 50 0.31 11.05 1.64
CA GLU A 50 1.01 9.87 2.15
C GLU A 50 0.98 9.79 3.67
N GLU A 51 1.19 10.92 4.35
CA GLU A 51 1.14 11.02 5.81
C GLU A 51 -0.27 10.72 6.34
N VAL A 52 -1.31 11.29 5.71
CA VAL A 52 -2.71 11.03 6.07
C VAL A 52 -3.02 9.54 5.95
N GLU A 53 -2.68 8.92 4.83
CA GLU A 53 -2.91 7.49 4.60
C GLU A 53 -2.15 6.61 5.60
N ARG A 54 -0.91 6.96 5.95
CA ARG A 54 -0.16 6.26 7.01
C ARG A 54 -0.84 6.32 8.37
N VAL A 55 -1.41 7.47 8.72
CA VAL A 55 -2.17 7.64 9.97
C VAL A 55 -3.42 6.75 9.94
N ILE A 56 -4.20 6.78 8.85
CA ILE A 56 -5.38 5.93 8.67
C ILE A 56 -5.02 4.47 8.83
N ARG A 57 -4.00 3.99 8.10
CA ARG A 57 -3.53 2.60 8.15
C ARG A 57 -3.09 2.19 9.56
N THR A 58 -2.45 3.10 10.30
CA THR A 58 -2.06 2.87 11.69
C THR A 58 -3.30 2.75 12.60
N VAL A 59 -4.30 3.60 12.40
CA VAL A 59 -5.57 3.58 13.14
C VAL A 59 -6.40 2.33 12.84
N VAL A 60 -6.44 1.88 11.60
CA VAL A 60 -7.13 0.65 11.21
C VAL A 60 -6.42 -0.56 11.83
N ARG A 61 -5.10 -0.65 11.69
CA ARG A 61 -4.30 -1.77 12.23
C ARG A 61 -4.44 -1.93 13.75
N ARG A 62 -4.49 -0.82 14.52
CA ARG A 62 -4.71 -0.91 15.97
C ARG A 62 -6.12 -1.41 16.33
N SER A 63 -7.11 -1.11 15.48
CA SER A 63 -8.52 -1.42 15.74
C SER A 63 -8.92 -2.82 15.28
N CYS A 64 -8.19 -3.38 14.31
CA CYS A 64 -8.45 -4.69 13.69
C CYS A 64 -7.38 -5.73 14.05
N ALA A 65 -6.88 -5.73 15.29
CA ALA A 65 -5.88 -6.69 15.79
C ALA A 65 -6.51 -8.00 16.28
N GLU A 66 -7.52 -8.51 15.56
CA GLU A 66 -8.18 -9.76 15.91
C GLU A 66 -7.27 -10.94 15.57
N THR A 67 -7.00 -11.80 16.55
CA THR A 67 -6.19 -12.99 16.31
C THR A 67 -7.03 -14.04 15.61
N ALA A 68 -6.58 -14.50 14.45
CA ALA A 68 -7.24 -15.58 13.74
C ALA A 68 -7.35 -16.83 14.65
N PRO A 69 -8.50 -17.51 14.71
CA PRO A 69 -8.67 -18.65 15.58
C PRO A 69 -7.77 -19.82 15.16
N GLU A 70 -7.22 -20.54 16.14
CA GLU A 70 -6.32 -21.69 15.90
C GLU A 70 -6.96 -22.78 15.02
N THR A 71 -8.30 -22.89 15.06
CA THR A 71 -9.07 -23.81 14.21
C THR A 71 -8.92 -23.50 12.71
N LEU A 72 -8.81 -22.21 12.34
CA LEU A 72 -8.59 -21.78 10.97
C LEU A 72 -7.19 -22.21 10.49
N LYS A 73 -6.17 -22.02 11.33
CA LYS A 73 -4.79 -22.45 11.05
C LYS A 73 -4.71 -23.96 10.85
N ALA A 74 -5.32 -24.74 11.73
CA ALA A 74 -5.39 -26.20 11.60
C ALA A 74 -6.08 -26.63 10.29
N THR A 75 -7.18 -25.96 9.93
CA THR A 75 -7.92 -26.22 8.69
C THR A 75 -7.07 -25.93 7.45
N ILE A 76 -6.37 -24.79 7.42
CA ILE A 76 -5.50 -24.40 6.31
C ILE A 76 -4.38 -25.42 6.11
N ILE A 77 -3.68 -25.79 7.19
CA ILE A 77 -2.57 -26.78 7.14
C ILE A 77 -3.07 -28.13 6.63
N SER A 78 -4.23 -28.57 7.11
CA SER A 78 -4.86 -29.82 6.66
C SER A 78 -5.13 -29.80 5.15
N ARG A 79 -5.76 -28.72 4.64
CA ARG A 79 -6.06 -28.58 3.20
C ARG A 79 -4.80 -28.52 2.34
N ILE A 80 -3.79 -27.76 2.74
CA ILE A 80 -2.50 -27.68 2.00
C ILE A 80 -1.84 -29.06 1.94
N THR A 81 -1.86 -29.80 3.05
CA THR A 81 -1.27 -31.14 3.12
C THR A 81 -2.02 -32.12 2.21
N ALA A 82 -3.35 -32.12 2.23
CA ALA A 82 -4.17 -32.98 1.36
C ALA A 82 -3.88 -32.75 -0.13
N VAL A 83 -3.78 -31.49 -0.58
CA VAL A 83 -3.46 -31.15 -1.96
C VAL A 83 -2.06 -31.61 -2.37
N ARG A 84 -1.09 -31.59 -1.45
CA ARG A 84 0.28 -32.06 -1.70
C ARG A 84 0.39 -33.58 -1.79
N VAL A 85 -0.47 -34.32 -1.10
CA VAL A 85 -0.48 -35.80 -1.11
C VAL A 85 -1.18 -36.36 -2.36
N SER A 86 -2.13 -35.61 -2.94
CA SER A 86 -2.86 -36.01 -4.15
C SER A 86 -2.12 -35.70 -5.47
N ARG A 87 -0.82 -35.41 -5.43
CA ARG A 87 0.02 -35.08 -6.59
C ARG A 87 1.23 -36.00 -6.63
#